data_AF-A0A7Y8GLW8-F1
#
_entry.id   AF-A0A7Y8GLW8-F1
#
_cell.length_a   1.000
_cell.length_b   1.000
_cell.length_c   1.000
_cell.angle_alpha   90.00
_cell.angle_beta   90.00
_cell.angle_gamma   90.00
#
_symmetry.space_group_name_H-M   'P 1'
#
loop_
_entity.id
_entity.type
_entity.pdbx_description
1 polymer ?
#
loop_
_entity_poly.entity_id
_entity_poly.type
_entity_poly.pdbx_seq_one_letter_code
_entity_poly.pdbx_strand_id
1 'polypeptide(L)'
;MNVPDRPWVKSPARVRGFTLIELMVTVAIISILAAIAIPNYRNYTERARVTAMLAELSGGKAGVESLLMEGDLGPVITPEEVGLNSQTTLCPTVTLTTYIRPGQRRVKMYCGGIRFRSAAVELWYSTADGWSCNVNTLVNPYTWAPANCSPFFHDHP
;
A
#
# COMPACT_ATOMS: atom_id res chain seq x y z
N MET A 1 46.95 62.75 -22.39
CA MET A 1 46.98 61.28 -22.29
C MET A 1 46.00 60.85 -21.21
N ASN A 2 45.00 60.03 -21.53
CA ASN A 2 44.11 59.42 -20.54
C ASN A 2 43.92 57.96 -20.94
N VAL A 3 44.42 57.03 -20.13
CA VAL A 3 44.25 55.59 -20.35
C VAL A 3 43.08 55.15 -19.46
N PRO A 4 42.03 54.51 -19.99
CA PRO A 4 40.91 54.05 -19.18
C PRO A 4 41.30 52.82 -18.36
N ASP A 5 40.90 52.82 -17.09
CA ASP A 5 41.05 51.69 -16.17
C ASP A 5 40.28 50.48 -16.69
N ARG A 6 40.96 49.34 -16.77
CA ARG A 6 40.37 48.09 -17.28
C ARG A 6 39.47 47.49 -16.19
N PRO A 7 38.20 47.14 -16.48
CA PRO A 7 37.32 46.53 -15.49
C PRO A 7 37.82 45.14 -15.10
N TRP A 8 37.79 44.87 -13.80
CA TRP A 8 38.30 43.67 -13.13
C TRP A 8 37.75 42.37 -13.75
N VAL A 9 38.60 41.67 -14.50
CA VAL A 9 38.37 40.30 -14.94
C VAL A 9 38.48 39.40 -13.70
N LYS A 10 37.34 38.94 -13.17
CA LYS A 10 37.32 37.95 -12.08
C LYS A 10 37.90 36.63 -12.62
N SER A 11 39.03 36.21 -12.07
CA SER A 11 39.59 34.87 -12.33
C SER A 11 38.53 33.81 -12.01
N PRO A 12 38.28 32.83 -12.90
CA PRO A 12 37.31 31.77 -12.61
C PRO A 12 37.81 30.99 -11.39
N ALA A 13 36.95 30.89 -10.36
CA ALA A 13 37.25 30.07 -9.19
C ALA A 13 37.45 28.62 -9.64
N ARG A 14 38.61 28.03 -9.30
CA ARG A 14 38.91 26.65 -9.63
C ARG A 14 37.91 25.74 -8.89
N VAL A 15 37.07 25.05 -9.65
CA VAL A 15 36.18 24.01 -9.10
C VAL A 15 37.06 22.90 -8.53
N ARG A 16 37.00 22.69 -7.22
CA ARG A 16 37.61 21.52 -6.58
C ARG A 16 36.73 20.32 -6.88
N GLY A 17 37.24 19.38 -7.69
CA GLY A 17 36.55 18.12 -7.98
C GLY A 17 36.76 17.09 -6.85
N PHE A 18 35.84 16.14 -6.75
CA PHE A 18 35.97 14.95 -5.89
C PHE A 18 37.10 14.05 -6.43
N THR A 19 37.84 13.40 -5.53
CA THR A 19 38.87 12.42 -5.93
C THR A 19 38.23 11.07 -6.29
N LEU A 20 38.88 10.31 -7.17
CA LEU A 20 38.42 8.95 -7.54
C LEU A 20 38.39 8.01 -6.32
N ILE A 21 39.33 8.18 -5.40
CA ILE A 21 39.39 7.37 -4.18
C ILE A 21 38.26 7.69 -3.21
N GLU A 22 37.90 8.97 -3.05
CA GLU A 22 36.74 9.36 -2.26
C GLU A 22 35.46 8.73 -2.82
N LEU A 23 35.29 8.76 -4.15
CA LEU A 23 34.11 8.17 -4.77
C LEU A 23 34.05 6.64 -4.61
N MET A 24 35.17 5.93 -4.77
CA MET A 24 35.22 4.48 -4.60
C MET A 24 34.83 4.05 -3.17
N VAL A 25 35.37 4.72 -2.15
CA VAL A 25 35.04 4.41 -0.76
C VAL A 25 33.58 4.74 -0.45
N THR A 26 33.08 5.88 -0.96
CA THR A 26 31.69 6.30 -0.72
C THR A 26 30.70 5.29 -1.31
N VAL A 27 30.93 4.82 -2.54
CA VAL A 27 30.07 3.82 -3.19
C VAL A 27 30.15 2.47 -2.46
N ALA A 28 31.33 2.09 -1.96
CA ALA A 28 31.51 0.87 -1.17
C ALA A 28 30.69 0.89 0.14
N ILE A 29 30.59 2.03 0.82
CA ILE A 29 29.77 2.15 2.04
C ILE A 29 28.27 2.15 1.69
N ILE A 30 27.88 2.90 0.64
CA ILE A 30 26.48 2.97 0.21
C ILE A 30 25.95 1.59 -0.20
N SER A 31 26.76 0.75 -0.86
CA SER A 31 26.32 -0.58 -1.31
C SER A 31 25.99 -1.51 -0.13
N ILE A 32 26.78 -1.47 0.95
CA ILE A 32 26.53 -2.23 2.18
C ILE A 32 25.26 -1.76 2.86
N LEU A 33 25.09 -0.44 3.02
CA LEU A 33 23.89 0.13 3.63
C LEU A 33 22.63 -0.16 2.81
N ALA A 34 22.71 -0.05 1.48
CA ALA A 34 21.60 -0.29 0.56
C ALA A 34 21.09 -1.73 0.62
N ALA A 35 21.97 -2.72 0.82
CA ALA A 35 21.59 -4.12 0.93
C ALA A 35 20.60 -4.38 2.09
N ILE A 36 20.72 -3.63 3.19
CA ILE A 36 19.82 -3.73 4.35
C ILE A 36 18.65 -2.73 4.23
N ALA A 37 18.92 -1.52 3.77
CA ALA A 37 17.92 -0.45 3.72
C ALA A 37 16.82 -0.70 2.69
N ILE A 38 17.16 -1.23 1.51
CA ILE A 38 16.19 -1.47 0.42
C ILE A 38 15.08 -2.46 0.81
N PRO A 39 15.36 -3.67 1.33
CA PRO A 39 14.30 -4.59 1.72
C PRO A 39 13.44 -4.03 2.86
N ASN A 40 14.05 -3.35 3.83
CA ASN A 40 13.33 -2.73 4.95
C ASN A 40 12.42 -1.58 4.49
N TYR A 41 12.91 -0.70 3.62
CA TYR A 41 12.12 0.39 3.06
C TYR A 41 10.93 -0.13 2.24
N ARG A 42 11.14 -1.18 1.44
CA ARG A 42 10.05 -1.83 0.70
C ARG A 42 8.96 -2.35 1.65
N ASN A 43 9.33 -3.05 2.71
CA ASN A 43 8.36 -3.53 3.70
C ASN A 43 7.59 -2.38 4.37
N TYR A 44 8.26 -1.27 4.67
CA TYR A 44 7.61 -0.08 5.21
C TYR A 44 6.57 0.50 4.23
N THR A 45 6.94 0.66 2.96
CA THR A 45 6.02 1.18 1.94
C THR A 45 4.83 0.26 1.68
N GLU A 46 5.01 -1.06 1.71
CA GLU A 46 3.90 -2.01 1.54
C GLU A 46 2.96 -2.00 2.75
N ARG A 47 3.49 -1.92 3.98
CA ARG A 47 2.67 -1.75 5.18
C ARG A 47 1.84 -0.46 5.11
N ALA A 48 2.45 0.65 4.71
CA ALA A 48 1.76 1.92 4.53
C ALA A 48 0.66 1.83 3.46
N ARG A 49 0.92 1.14 2.35
CA ARG A 49 -0.07 0.91 1.29
C ARG A 49 -1.25 0.08 1.77
N VAL A 50 -1.00 -1.04 2.45
CA VAL A 50 -2.07 -1.92 2.93
C VAL A 50 -2.87 -1.30 4.07
N THR A 51 -2.25 -0.53 4.95
CA THR A 51 -3.01 0.27 5.94
C THR A 51 -3.91 1.32 5.28
N ALA A 52 -3.46 1.95 4.19
CA ALA A 52 -4.29 2.88 3.43
C ALA A 52 -5.46 2.17 2.70
N MET A 53 -5.21 1.01 2.07
CA MET A 53 -6.27 0.18 1.47
C MET A 53 -7.30 -0.26 2.51
N LEU A 54 -6.86 -0.66 3.70
CA LEU A 54 -7.73 -0.99 4.81
C LEU A 54 -8.57 0.20 5.26
N ALA A 55 -7.98 1.40 5.33
CA ALA A 55 -8.68 2.62 5.68
C ALA A 55 -9.77 2.95 4.65
N GLU A 56 -9.48 2.83 3.35
CA GLU A 56 -10.50 3.01 2.29
C GLU A 56 -11.65 2.02 2.46
N LEU A 57 -11.36 0.72 2.59
CA LEU A 57 -12.42 -0.27 2.80
C LEU A 57 -13.20 -0.05 4.09
N SER A 58 -12.56 0.46 5.14
CA SER A 58 -13.23 0.70 6.42
C SER A 58 -14.36 1.73 6.32
N GLY A 59 -14.33 2.61 5.31
CA GLY A 59 -15.41 3.56 5.03
C GLY A 59 -16.74 2.89 4.70
N GLY A 60 -16.71 1.68 4.11
CA GLY A 60 -17.93 0.96 3.74
C GLY A 60 -18.52 0.08 4.84
N LYS A 61 -17.92 0.06 6.04
CA LYS A 61 -18.39 -0.80 7.14
C LYS A 61 -19.82 -0.49 7.56
N ALA A 62 -20.14 0.79 7.75
CA ALA A 62 -21.47 1.23 8.15
C ALA A 62 -22.52 0.89 7.08
N GLY A 63 -22.18 1.03 5.79
CA GLY A 63 -23.07 0.65 4.69
C GLY A 63 -23.36 -0.85 4.68
N VAL A 64 -22.33 -1.69 4.86
CA VAL A 64 -22.51 -3.15 4.98
C VAL A 64 -23.40 -3.51 6.18
N GLU A 65 -23.20 -2.88 7.33
CA GLU A 65 -24.01 -3.10 8.53
C GLU A 65 -25.48 -2.71 8.30
N SER A 66 -25.74 -1.58 7.63
CA SER A 66 -27.11 -1.14 7.28
C SER A 66 -27.82 -2.17 6.40
N LEU A 67 -27.18 -2.60 5.31
CA LEU A 67 -27.74 -3.60 4.38
C LEU A 67 -28.06 -4.92 5.09
N LEU A 68 -27.21 -5.31 6.04
CA LEU A 68 -27.43 -6.51 6.85
C LEU A 68 -28.63 -6.39 7.80
N MET A 69 -28.85 -5.21 8.38
CA MET A 69 -29.98 -4.94 9.28
C MET A 69 -31.30 -4.83 8.50
N GLU A 70 -31.27 -4.23 7.31
CA GLU A 70 -32.43 -4.16 6.40
C GLU A 70 -32.78 -5.53 5.82
N GLY A 71 -31.82 -6.47 5.83
CA GLY A 71 -31.98 -7.82 5.32
C GLY A 71 -31.83 -7.92 3.80
N ASP A 72 -31.54 -6.81 3.13
CA ASP A 72 -31.34 -6.67 1.68
C ASP A 72 -29.93 -7.08 1.28
N LEU A 73 -29.64 -8.38 1.40
CA LEU A 73 -28.45 -8.98 0.83
C LEU A 73 -28.85 -9.70 -0.46
N GLY A 74 -28.77 -8.98 -1.57
CA GLY A 74 -28.69 -9.61 -2.88
C GLY A 74 -27.44 -10.51 -2.98
N PRO A 75 -27.36 -11.42 -3.99
CA PRO A 75 -26.18 -12.26 -4.19
C PRO A 75 -24.91 -11.47 -4.55
N VAL A 76 -25.08 -10.20 -4.96
CA VAL A 76 -24.02 -9.25 -5.29
C VAL A 76 -24.40 -7.92 -4.68
N ILE A 77 -23.45 -7.27 -3.99
CA ILE A 77 -23.55 -5.90 -3.48
C ILE A 77 -22.57 -5.07 -4.28
N THR A 78 -22.98 -3.89 -4.75
CA THR A 78 -22.07 -2.98 -5.43
C THR A 78 -21.28 -2.14 -4.41
N PRO A 79 -20.02 -1.77 -4.68
CA PRO A 79 -19.27 -0.86 -3.81
C PRO A 79 -20.02 0.44 -3.49
N GLU A 80 -20.77 0.96 -4.46
CA GLU A 80 -21.50 2.20 -4.36
C GLU A 80 -22.68 2.11 -3.36
N GLU A 81 -23.33 0.95 -3.24
CA GLU A 81 -24.40 0.69 -2.25
C GLU A 81 -23.91 0.83 -0.80
N VAL A 82 -22.62 0.60 -0.55
CA VAL A 82 -22.02 0.75 0.79
C VAL A 82 -21.22 2.04 0.94
N GLY A 83 -21.32 2.96 -0.03
CA GLY A 83 -20.62 4.25 0.00
C GLY A 83 -19.13 4.17 -0.36
N LEU A 84 -18.71 3.13 -1.09
CA LEU A 84 -17.37 3.00 -1.63
C LEU A 84 -17.34 3.30 -3.14
N ASN A 85 -16.15 3.64 -3.63
CA ASN A 85 -15.89 3.68 -5.06
C ASN A 85 -15.47 2.28 -5.54
N SER A 86 -15.99 1.82 -6.67
CA SER A 86 -15.54 0.58 -7.31
C SER A 86 -14.07 0.56 -7.72
N GLN A 87 -13.45 1.75 -7.89
CA GLN A 87 -12.03 1.90 -8.18
C GLN A 87 -11.45 3.17 -7.55
N THR A 88 -10.26 3.06 -7.00
CA THR A 88 -9.43 4.17 -6.53
C THR A 88 -7.98 3.94 -6.98
N THR A 89 -7.10 4.92 -6.74
CA THR A 89 -5.66 4.74 -6.98
C THR A 89 -5.04 3.67 -6.07
N LEU A 90 -5.57 3.49 -4.86
CA LEU A 90 -5.12 2.48 -3.89
C LEU A 90 -5.75 1.11 -4.16
N CYS A 91 -7.02 1.10 -4.55
CA CYS A 91 -7.85 -0.07 -4.82
C CYS A 91 -8.34 -0.06 -6.27
N PRO A 92 -7.55 -0.54 -7.25
CA PRO A 92 -7.99 -0.61 -8.65
C PRO A 92 -9.21 -1.49 -8.87
N THR A 93 -9.52 -2.38 -7.93
CA THR A 93 -10.71 -3.20 -7.93
C THR A 93 -11.24 -3.28 -6.51
N VAL A 94 -12.43 -2.72 -6.31
CA VAL A 94 -13.23 -2.90 -5.10
C VAL A 94 -14.43 -3.75 -5.45
N THR A 95 -14.63 -4.84 -4.71
CA THR A 95 -15.80 -5.70 -4.88
C THR A 95 -16.34 -6.13 -3.54
N LEU A 96 -17.66 -6.36 -3.49
CA LEU A 96 -18.31 -6.97 -2.36
C LEU A 96 -18.90 -8.31 -2.77
N THR A 97 -18.81 -9.29 -1.88
CA THR A 97 -19.36 -10.63 -2.10
C THR A 97 -20.08 -11.07 -0.85
N THR A 98 -21.34 -11.45 -1.01
CA THR A 98 -22.16 -12.01 0.07
C THR A 98 -22.07 -13.53 0.06
N TYR A 99 -21.92 -14.13 1.23
CA TYR A 99 -22.01 -15.56 1.44
C TYR A 99 -23.23 -15.82 2.29
N ILE A 100 -24.29 -16.33 1.66
CA ILE A 100 -25.56 -16.65 2.30
C ILE A 100 -25.65 -18.17 2.39
N ARG A 101 -25.52 -18.70 3.60
CA ARG A 101 -25.82 -20.10 3.93
C ARG A 101 -26.91 -20.11 5.01
N PRO A 102 -27.71 -21.18 5.14
CA PRO A 102 -28.67 -21.30 6.24
C PRO A 102 -27.97 -21.07 7.59
N GLY A 103 -28.38 -20.03 8.31
CA GLY A 103 -27.80 -19.67 9.62
C GLY A 103 -26.46 -18.92 9.58
N GLN A 104 -25.91 -18.58 8.41
CA GLN A 104 -24.65 -17.83 8.29
C GLN A 104 -24.74 -16.79 7.18
N ARG A 105 -24.71 -15.51 7.56
CA ARG A 105 -24.61 -14.36 6.63
C ARG A 105 -23.24 -13.72 6.83
N ARG A 106 -22.41 -13.75 5.78
CA ARG A 106 -21.10 -13.10 5.78
C ARG A 106 -20.98 -12.19 4.57
N VAL A 107 -20.30 -11.06 4.74
CA VAL A 107 -19.97 -10.15 3.65
C VAL A 107 -18.47 -10.01 3.58
N LYS A 108 -17.91 -10.14 2.38
CA LYS A 108 -16.51 -9.86 2.10
C LYS A 108 -16.44 -8.59 1.27
N MET A 109 -15.68 -7.62 1.74
CA MET A 109 -15.22 -6.49 0.95
C MET A 109 -13.78 -6.78 0.52
N TYR A 110 -13.49 -6.57 -0.74
CA TYR A 110 -12.19 -6.80 -1.34
C TYR A 110 -11.66 -5.50 -1.90
N CYS A 111 -10.42 -5.17 -1.57
CA CYS A 111 -9.63 -4.16 -2.25
C CYS A 111 -8.36 -4.84 -2.75
N GLY A 112 -8.21 -4.90 -4.06
CA GLY A 112 -7.03 -5.45 -4.69
C GLY A 112 -6.98 -5.08 -6.16
N GLY A 113 -5.94 -5.55 -6.85
CA GLY A 113 -5.74 -5.21 -8.25
C GLY A 113 -4.28 -5.39 -8.65
N ILE A 114 -4.05 -5.68 -9.92
CA ILE A 114 -2.72 -5.94 -10.45
C ILE A 114 -1.92 -4.64 -10.55
N ARG A 115 -1.23 -4.22 -9.46
CA ARG A 115 0.08 -3.53 -9.51
C ARG A 115 0.90 -3.74 -8.22
N PHE A 116 2.12 -4.26 -8.43
CA PHE A 116 3.23 -4.55 -7.48
C PHE A 116 2.89 -5.40 -6.24
N ARG A 117 3.61 -6.52 -6.09
CA ARG A 117 3.54 -7.56 -5.03
C ARG A 117 2.20 -8.28 -4.82
N SER A 118 1.14 -7.93 -5.56
CA SER A 118 -0.15 -8.62 -5.56
C SER A 118 -0.77 -8.76 -4.16
N ALA A 119 -0.62 -7.73 -3.34
CA ALA A 119 -1.29 -7.65 -2.04
C ALA A 119 -2.72 -7.15 -2.23
N ALA A 120 -3.66 -7.84 -1.59
CA ALA A 120 -5.06 -7.48 -1.50
C ALA A 120 -5.50 -7.46 -0.03
N VAL A 121 -6.42 -6.56 0.29
CA VAL A 121 -7.04 -6.46 1.61
C VAL A 121 -8.46 -6.97 1.51
N GLU A 122 -8.83 -7.83 2.46
CA GLU A 122 -10.16 -8.38 2.57
C GLU A 122 -10.73 -8.05 3.95
N LEU A 123 -11.86 -7.34 3.99
CA LEU A 123 -12.64 -7.17 5.20
C LEU A 123 -13.82 -8.12 5.18
N TRP A 124 -13.95 -8.91 6.23
CA TRP A 124 -15.01 -9.87 6.42
C TRP A 124 -15.90 -9.43 7.57
N TYR A 125 -17.20 -9.35 7.33
CA TYR A 125 -18.18 -9.20 8.39
C TYR A 125 -18.94 -10.51 8.62
N SER A 126 -19.12 -10.87 9.88
CA SER A 126 -19.95 -11.97 10.36
C SER A 126 -20.88 -11.44 11.45
N THR A 127 -22.15 -11.83 11.46
CA THR A 127 -23.07 -11.46 12.55
C THR A 127 -22.70 -12.12 13.89
N ALA A 128 -21.85 -13.15 13.88
CA ALA A 128 -21.38 -13.83 15.09
C ALA A 128 -20.05 -13.24 15.62
N ASP A 129 -19.11 -12.93 14.71
CA ASP A 129 -17.72 -12.61 15.07
C ASP A 129 -17.33 -11.16 14.78
N GLY A 130 -18.23 -10.38 14.18
CA GLY A 130 -17.98 -9.00 13.76
C GLY A 130 -17.01 -8.89 12.59
N TRP A 131 -16.24 -7.80 12.57
CA TRP A 131 -15.27 -7.51 11.51
C TRP A 131 -13.95 -8.25 11.71
N SER A 132 -13.49 -8.91 10.66
CA SER A 132 -12.14 -9.46 10.56
C SER A 132 -11.44 -8.92 9.31
N CYS A 133 -10.13 -8.71 9.41
CA CYS A 133 -9.31 -8.26 8.30
C CYS A 133 -8.31 -9.34 7.92
N ASN A 134 -8.20 -9.61 6.62
CA ASN A 134 -7.20 -10.51 6.06
C ASN A 134 -6.41 -9.77 4.98
N VAL A 135 -5.10 -10.01 4.93
CA VAL A 135 -4.25 -9.53 3.84
C VAL A 135 -3.85 -10.74 3.00
N ASN A 136 -4.30 -10.79 1.75
CA ASN A 136 -4.03 -11.86 0.81
C ASN A 136 -2.91 -11.45 -0.15
N THR A 137 -1.84 -12.23 -0.26
CA THR A 137 -0.69 -11.84 -1.09
C THR A 137 0.10 -13.02 -1.61
N LEU A 138 0.83 -12.81 -2.71
CA LEU A 138 1.76 -13.78 -3.31
C LEU A 138 3.15 -13.78 -2.68
N VAL A 139 3.40 -12.90 -1.70
CA VAL A 139 4.65 -12.84 -0.94
C VAL A 139 4.38 -13.06 0.55
N ASN A 140 5.38 -13.44 1.31
CA ASN A 140 5.22 -13.60 2.76
C ASN A 140 4.76 -12.26 3.38
N PRO A 141 3.54 -12.18 3.97
CA PRO A 141 3.02 -10.93 4.52
C PRO A 141 3.44 -10.69 5.98
N TYR A 142 4.02 -11.68 6.67
CA TYR A 142 4.28 -11.64 8.11
C TYR A 142 5.20 -10.48 8.55
N THR A 143 5.99 -9.93 7.63
CA THR A 143 6.95 -8.85 7.91
C THR A 143 6.36 -7.44 7.77
N TRP A 144 5.22 -7.28 7.10
CA TRP A 144 4.67 -5.96 6.78
C TRP A 144 3.14 -5.86 6.93
N ALA A 145 2.42 -6.97 7.13
CA ALA A 145 0.99 -6.94 7.40
C ALA A 145 0.68 -6.13 8.69
N PRO A 146 -0.41 -5.34 8.71
CA PRO A 146 -0.87 -4.65 9.91
C PRO A 146 -1.26 -5.63 11.02
N ALA A 147 -1.01 -5.28 12.29
CA ALA A 147 -1.29 -6.14 13.43
C ALA A 147 -2.78 -6.52 13.59
N ASN A 148 -3.69 -5.69 13.07
CA ASN A 148 -5.14 -5.93 13.11
C ASN A 148 -5.66 -6.75 11.91
N CYS A 149 -4.77 -7.22 11.03
CA CYS A 149 -5.12 -8.05 9.91
C CYS A 149 -4.34 -9.37 9.96
N SER A 150 -5.04 -10.47 9.73
CA SER A 150 -4.38 -11.76 9.62
C SER A 150 -3.66 -11.87 8.27
N PRO A 151 -2.37 -12.27 8.24
CA PRO A 151 -1.66 -12.53 7.01
C PRO A 151 -2.14 -13.86 6.42
N PHE A 152 -2.67 -13.84 5.19
CA PHE A 152 -3.04 -15.04 4.46
C PHE A 152 -2.11 -15.21 3.27
N PHE A 153 -1.33 -16.29 3.28
CA PHE A 153 -0.43 -16.66 2.19
C PHE A 153 -1.05 -17.82 1.42
N HIS A 154 -1.42 -17.59 0.16
CA HIS A 154 -1.72 -18.71 -0.73
C HIS A 154 -0.39 -19.37 -1.11
N ASP A 155 -0.03 -20.45 -0.42
CA ASP A 155 0.99 -21.37 -0.90
C ASP A 155 0.51 -21.91 -2.26
N HIS A 156 1.15 -21.47 -3.35
CA HIS A 156 1.01 -22.16 -4.62
C HIS A 156 1.65 -23.55 -4.47
N PRO A 157 1.00 -24.65 -4.92
CA PRO A 157 1.63 -25.96 -4.96
C PRO A 157 2.83 -26.00 -5.92
#